data_AF-A0AAW0K6T0-F1
#
_entry.id   AF-A0AAW0K6T0-F1
#
_cell.length_a   1.000
_cell.length_b   1.000
_cell.length_c   1.000
_cell.angle_alpha   90.00
_cell.angle_beta   90.00
_cell.angle_gamma   90.00
#
_symmetry.space_group_name_H-M   'P 1'
#
loop_
_entity.id
_entity.type
_entity.pdbx_description
1 polymer ?
#
loop_
_entity_poly.entity_id
_entity_poly.type
_entity_poly.pdbx_seq_one_letter_code
_entity_poly.pdbx_strand_id
1 'polypeptide(L)'
;MFASTFCCWAFQIYVSFQQIPTNPAGLIEYRAHPFWIQKYCPFHEHDNTPRCCSCERMEPRDTRYVSLNDGRRLCLECLDTAVMDTYECQPLYLDIQEFYEGLNMKVEQQVPLLWVERQALNEAREGEKNGHYHMPETRGLCLSEEQTISTVRQTRNGAGKRNVNMVTEPFKLSRRCEVTAILILYGLPRLLTGSILAHEMMHAWLRLKGTSIFHDTCHVKWAL
;
A
#
# COMPACT_ATOMS: atom_id res chain seq x y z
N MET A 1 1.10 52.70 7.65
CA MET A 1 0.56 51.33 7.77
C MET A 1 1.71 50.38 7.50
N PHE A 2 2.35 49.88 8.56
CA PHE A 2 3.38 48.85 8.42
C PHE A 2 2.67 47.56 7.99
N ALA A 3 2.86 47.13 6.75
CA ALA A 3 2.47 45.80 6.32
C ALA A 3 3.33 44.82 7.14
N SER A 4 2.73 44.24 8.17
CA SER A 4 3.37 43.30 9.08
C SER A 4 3.91 42.14 8.27
N THR A 5 5.21 42.19 8.02
CA THR A 5 5.94 41.29 7.15
C THR A 5 6.36 40.08 7.98
N PHE A 6 5.65 38.95 7.83
CA PHE A 6 5.98 37.73 8.57
C PHE A 6 6.75 36.77 7.66
N CYS A 7 8.06 36.62 7.93
CA CYS A 7 8.84 35.51 7.39
C CYS A 7 8.35 34.18 7.98
N CYS A 8 8.43 33.09 7.21
CA CYS A 8 8.14 31.71 7.63
C CYS A 8 8.70 31.31 9.01
N TRP A 9 9.79 31.96 9.45
CA TRP A 9 10.40 31.80 10.77
C TRP A 9 9.46 32.13 11.94
N ALA A 10 8.54 33.08 11.80
CA ALA A 10 7.62 33.44 12.87
C ALA A 10 6.55 32.37 13.14
N PHE A 11 6.38 31.41 12.23
CA PHE A 11 5.37 30.34 12.30
C PHE A 11 5.95 28.92 12.30
N GLN A 12 7.29 28.75 12.40
CA GLN A 12 7.96 27.43 12.27
C GLN A 12 7.63 26.72 10.94
N ILE A 13 7.50 27.47 9.84
CA ILE A 13 7.23 26.91 8.51
C ILE A 13 8.56 26.69 7.79
N TYR A 14 9.12 25.48 7.89
CA TYR A 14 10.48 25.16 7.41
C TYR A 14 10.57 24.80 5.91
N VAL A 15 9.49 24.96 5.15
CA VAL A 15 9.42 24.56 3.74
C VAL A 15 9.95 25.66 2.79
N SER A 16 9.96 26.94 3.21
CA SER A 16 10.47 28.04 2.37
C SER A 16 10.85 29.30 3.16
N PHE A 17 11.79 30.12 2.66
CA PHE A 17 12.07 31.49 3.15
C PHE A 17 11.20 32.56 2.51
N GLN A 18 10.28 32.18 1.61
CA GLN A 18 9.39 33.13 0.95
C GLN A 18 8.30 33.65 1.90
N GLN A 19 7.86 34.89 1.66
CA GLN A 19 6.75 35.49 2.39
C GLN A 19 5.49 34.64 2.16
N ILE A 20 4.78 34.32 3.25
CA ILE A 20 3.47 33.66 3.13
C ILE A 20 2.49 34.72 2.65
N PRO A 21 1.90 34.57 1.44
CA PRO A 21 0.95 35.55 0.95
C PRO A 21 -0.27 35.60 1.87
N THR A 22 -0.74 36.81 2.17
CA THR A 22 -2.01 36.99 2.87
C THR A 22 -3.17 36.62 1.94
N ASN A 23 -4.22 36.03 2.49
CA ASN A 23 -5.47 35.82 1.76
C ASN A 23 -6.13 37.17 1.37
N PRO A 24 -7.21 37.18 0.57
CA PRO A 24 -7.89 38.41 0.18
C PRO A 24 -8.41 39.29 1.34
N ALA A 25 -8.51 38.73 2.55
CA ALA A 25 -8.87 39.44 3.78
C ALA A 25 -7.67 39.98 4.57
N GLY A 26 -6.44 39.83 4.07
CA GLY A 26 -5.21 40.28 4.73
C GLY A 26 -4.71 39.36 5.85
N LEU A 27 -5.24 38.14 5.97
CA LEU A 27 -4.85 37.16 6.99
C LEU A 27 -3.83 36.15 6.45
N ILE A 28 -2.93 35.70 7.32
CA ILE A 28 -1.97 34.62 6.99
C ILE A 28 -2.66 33.27 7.19
N GLU A 29 -2.71 32.47 6.13
CA GLU A 29 -3.19 31.09 6.18
C GLU A 29 -2.03 30.11 6.12
N TYR A 30 -2.10 29.06 6.94
CA TYR A 30 -1.18 27.93 6.91
C TYR A 30 -1.96 26.62 6.98
N ARG A 31 -1.36 25.56 6.45
CA ARG A 31 -1.79 24.17 6.62
C ARG A 31 -0.83 23.48 7.57
N ALA A 32 -1.26 22.36 8.12
CA ALA A 32 -0.41 21.53 8.96
C ALA A 32 -0.58 20.06 8.57
N HIS A 33 0.53 19.33 8.55
CA HIS A 33 0.48 17.88 8.43
C HIS A 33 -0.36 17.30 9.59
N PRO A 34 -1.35 16.41 9.36
CA PRO A 34 -2.29 15.96 10.40
C PRO A 34 -1.63 15.33 11.63
N PHE A 35 -0.60 14.50 11.41
CA PHE A 35 0.13 13.84 12.50
C PHE A 35 1.31 14.66 13.05
N TRP A 36 2.26 15.05 12.19
CA TRP A 36 3.48 15.75 12.61
C TRP A 36 3.29 17.22 12.98
N ILE A 37 2.13 17.81 12.66
CA ILE A 37 1.84 19.23 12.83
C ILE A 37 2.90 20.12 12.12
N GLN A 38 3.58 19.58 11.08
CA GLN A 38 4.49 20.33 10.24
C GLN A 38 3.68 21.41 9.53
N LYS A 39 3.91 22.68 9.90
CA LYS A 39 3.21 23.81 9.29
C LYS A 39 3.83 24.15 7.93
N TYR A 40 2.98 24.41 6.95
CA TYR A 40 3.41 24.77 5.60
C TYR A 40 2.44 25.74 4.93
N CYS A 41 2.94 26.49 3.93
CA CYS A 41 2.12 27.38 3.11
C CYS A 41 1.21 26.57 2.17
N PRO A 42 -0.10 26.87 2.01
CA PRO A 42 -1.00 26.16 1.10
C PRO A 42 -0.52 26.05 -0.36
N PHE A 43 0.36 26.96 -0.79
CA PHE A 43 0.99 26.91 -2.11
C PHE A 43 1.75 25.58 -2.34
N HIS A 44 2.36 25.03 -1.31
CA HIS A 44 3.12 23.77 -1.39
C HIS A 44 2.25 22.53 -1.63
N GLU A 45 0.92 22.67 -1.64
CA GLU A 45 0.02 21.59 -2.10
C GLU A 45 0.01 21.46 -3.63
N HIS A 46 0.48 22.47 -4.36
CA HIS A 46 0.34 22.57 -5.81
C HIS A 46 1.66 22.80 -6.56
N ASP A 47 2.76 23.07 -5.86
CA ASP A 47 4.05 23.45 -6.47
C ASP A 47 5.03 22.29 -6.69
N ASN A 48 4.56 21.05 -6.50
CA ASN A 48 5.35 19.82 -6.55
C ASN A 48 6.45 19.73 -5.49
N THR A 49 6.31 20.44 -4.36
CA THR A 49 7.18 20.23 -3.19
C THR A 49 7.17 18.73 -2.83
N PRO A 50 8.33 18.07 -2.86
CA PRO A 50 8.40 16.63 -2.62
C PRO A 50 7.97 16.29 -1.21
N ARG A 51 7.44 15.09 -1.04
CA ARG A 51 7.03 14.53 0.25
C ARG A 51 7.76 13.23 0.49
N CYS A 52 8.01 12.94 1.76
CA CYS A 52 8.50 11.65 2.15
C CYS A 52 7.42 10.59 1.88
N CYS A 53 7.76 9.52 1.17
CA CYS A 53 6.81 8.45 0.82
C CYS A 53 6.29 7.65 2.03
N SER A 54 6.95 7.78 3.20
CA SER A 54 6.58 7.07 4.43
C SER A 54 5.83 7.94 5.44
N CYS A 55 6.31 9.16 5.69
CA CYS A 55 5.73 10.03 6.73
C CYS A 55 5.00 11.26 6.18
N GLU A 56 4.95 11.41 4.85
CA GLU A 56 4.26 12.47 4.10
C GLU A 56 4.68 13.92 4.39
N ARG A 57 5.65 14.13 5.29
CA ARG A 57 6.27 15.42 5.55
C ARG A 57 6.87 15.98 4.27
N MET A 58 6.61 17.26 4.01
CA MET A 58 7.21 18.00 2.91
C MET A 58 8.71 18.13 3.13
N GLU A 59 9.48 18.01 2.05
CA GLU A 59 10.92 18.23 2.01
C GLU A 59 11.24 19.68 2.36
N PRO A 60 11.91 19.95 3.50
CA PRO A 60 12.37 21.30 3.86
C PRO A 60 13.42 21.79 2.86
N ARG A 61 13.53 23.09 2.61
CA ARG A 61 14.58 23.62 1.70
C ARG A 61 16.00 23.30 2.14
N ASP A 62 16.21 23.22 3.45
CA ASP A 62 17.53 23.15 4.08
C ASP A 62 18.02 21.70 4.20
N THR A 63 17.17 20.73 3.84
CA THR A 63 17.43 19.29 3.97
C THR A 63 17.11 18.62 2.65
N ARG A 64 17.94 17.67 2.23
CA ARG A 64 17.65 16.86 1.04
C ARG A 64 17.15 15.50 1.44
N TYR A 65 16.01 15.11 0.88
CA TYR A 65 15.52 13.75 0.99
C TYR A 65 16.30 12.83 0.04
N VAL A 66 16.39 11.55 0.39
CA VAL A 66 17.04 10.53 -0.42
C VAL A 66 16.06 10.02 -1.47
N SER A 67 16.48 9.99 -2.73
CA SER A 67 15.70 9.41 -3.83
C SER A 67 15.91 7.90 -3.89
N LEU A 68 14.81 7.16 -3.98
CA LEU A 68 14.80 5.73 -4.27
C LEU A 68 14.77 5.50 -5.78
N ASN A 69 15.11 4.28 -6.22
CA ASN A 69 15.18 3.93 -7.65
C ASN A 69 13.84 4.06 -8.38
N ASP A 70 12.73 3.90 -7.63
CA ASP A 70 11.37 4.02 -8.15
C ASP A 70 10.83 5.47 -8.17
N GLY A 71 11.71 6.44 -7.89
CA GLY A 71 11.39 7.87 -7.91
C GLY A 71 10.75 8.40 -6.62
N ARG A 72 10.49 7.54 -5.62
CA ARG A 72 10.06 7.98 -4.29
C ARG A 72 11.17 8.76 -3.58
N ARG A 73 10.78 9.59 -2.62
CA ARG A 73 11.72 10.30 -1.74
C ARG A 73 11.51 9.93 -0.29
N LEU A 74 12.60 9.80 0.46
CA LEU A 74 12.61 9.41 1.86
C LEU A 74 13.33 10.47 2.69
N CYS A 75 12.71 10.92 3.78
CA CYS A 75 13.40 11.79 4.73
C CYS A 75 14.42 10.98 5.55
N LEU A 76 15.43 11.65 6.11
CA LEU A 76 16.52 10.99 6.84
C LEU A 76 16.01 10.18 8.05
N GLU A 77 15.05 10.72 8.81
CA GLU A 77 14.45 10.00 9.94
C GLU A 77 13.74 8.71 9.53
N CYS A 78 13.08 8.69 8.37
CA CYS A 78 12.46 7.46 7.86
C CYS A 78 13.49 6.50 7.28
N LEU A 79 14.56 7.03 6.68
CA LEU A 79 15.67 6.25 6.14
C LEU A 79 16.41 5.48 7.24
N ASP A 80 16.63 6.11 8.41
CA ASP A 80 17.34 5.50 9.54
C ASP A 80 16.72 4.18 10.02
N THR A 81 15.44 3.96 9.73
CA THR A 81 14.72 2.74 10.10
C THR A 81 14.15 1.99 8.90
N ALA A 82 14.49 2.41 7.67
CA ALA A 82 13.96 1.81 6.47
C ALA A 82 14.48 0.38 6.29
N VAL A 83 13.60 -0.51 5.84
CA VAL A 83 13.96 -1.88 5.47
C VAL A 83 14.15 -1.92 3.95
N MET A 84 15.37 -2.20 3.52
CA MET A 84 15.76 -2.15 2.11
C MET A 84 15.69 -3.52 1.44
N ASP A 85 15.88 -4.60 2.20
CA ASP A 85 15.88 -5.96 1.66
C ASP A 85 15.36 -7.01 2.66
N THR A 86 15.32 -8.26 2.18
CA THR A 86 14.86 -9.43 2.96
C THR A 86 15.73 -9.72 4.17
N TYR A 87 17.03 -9.45 4.13
CA TYR A 87 17.96 -9.76 5.21
C TYR A 87 17.71 -8.85 6.42
N GLU A 88 17.55 -7.55 6.18
CA GLU A 88 17.20 -6.58 7.23
C GLU A 88 15.83 -6.86 7.87
N CYS A 89 14.90 -7.43 7.09
CA CYS A 89 13.58 -7.78 7.59
C CYS A 89 13.56 -9.08 8.40
N GLN A 90 14.54 -9.97 8.26
CA GLN A 90 14.48 -11.32 8.82
C GLN A 90 14.10 -11.37 10.31
N PRO A 91 14.66 -10.53 11.21
CA PRO A 91 14.24 -10.52 12.61
C PRO A 91 12.77 -10.13 12.79
N LEU A 92 12.29 -9.13 12.04
CA LEU A 92 10.90 -8.68 12.09
C LEU A 92 9.94 -9.76 11.58
N TYR A 93 10.33 -10.48 10.53
CA TYR A 93 9.51 -11.58 10.00
C TYR A 93 9.37 -12.70 11.03
N LEU A 94 10.45 -13.08 11.71
CA LEU A 94 10.42 -14.09 12.77
C LEU A 94 9.50 -13.68 13.93
N ASP A 95 9.59 -12.42 14.38
CA ASP A 95 8.71 -11.89 15.43
C ASP A 95 7.22 -12.00 15.03
N ILE A 96 6.89 -11.69 13.78
CA ILE A 96 5.52 -11.79 13.27
C ILE A 96 5.09 -13.25 13.14
N GLN A 97 5.95 -14.15 12.68
CA GLN A 97 5.66 -15.59 12.64
C GLN A 97 5.35 -16.14 14.04
N GLU A 98 6.16 -15.79 15.05
CA GLU A 98 5.94 -16.17 16.44
C GLU A 98 4.60 -15.61 16.97
N PHE A 99 4.29 -14.36 16.66
CA PHE A 99 2.99 -13.76 17.00
C PHE A 99 1.81 -14.55 16.44
N TYR A 100 1.83 -14.90 15.14
CA TYR A 100 0.77 -15.70 14.53
C TYR A 100 0.73 -17.13 15.07
N GLU A 101 1.88 -17.73 15.37
CA GLU A 101 1.94 -19.06 16.00
C GLU A 101 1.32 -19.04 17.40
N GLY A 102 1.58 -18.00 18.19
CA GLY A 102 0.94 -17.78 19.50
C GLY A 102 -0.58 -17.63 19.43
N LEU A 103 -1.12 -17.20 18.28
CA LEU A 103 -2.55 -17.14 17.99
C LEU A 103 -3.12 -18.45 17.41
N ASN A 104 -2.31 -19.51 17.30
CA ASN A 104 -2.65 -20.75 16.60
C ASN A 104 -2.99 -20.53 15.11
N MET A 105 -2.37 -19.53 14.51
CA MET A 105 -2.55 -19.08 13.12
C MET A 105 -1.26 -19.26 12.31
N LYS A 106 -0.53 -20.34 12.55
CA LYS A 106 0.72 -20.62 11.85
C LYS A 106 0.49 -20.74 10.34
N VAL A 107 1.28 -19.99 9.57
CA VAL A 107 1.39 -20.15 8.11
C VAL A 107 2.36 -21.31 7.86
N GLU A 108 1.83 -22.49 7.56
CA GLU A 108 2.62 -23.72 7.39
C GLU A 108 3.46 -23.72 6.11
N GLN A 109 2.96 -23.05 5.07
CA GLN A 109 3.68 -22.90 3.81
C GLN A 109 4.86 -21.95 3.98
N GLN A 110 6.03 -22.31 3.44
CA GLN A 110 7.11 -21.35 3.26
C GLN A 110 6.76 -20.42 2.10
N VAL A 111 6.30 -19.21 2.42
CA VAL A 111 5.92 -18.19 1.44
C VAL A 111 7.14 -17.29 1.17
N PRO A 112 7.58 -17.15 -0.09
CA PRO A 112 8.62 -16.20 -0.47
C PRO A 112 8.21 -14.75 -0.14
N LEU A 113 9.10 -14.00 0.52
CA LEU A 113 8.93 -12.58 0.78
C LEU A 113 9.83 -11.77 -0.17
N LEU A 114 9.24 -10.89 -0.97
CA LEU A 114 9.96 -10.13 -2.00
C LEU A 114 9.84 -8.63 -1.74
N TRP A 115 11.00 -7.95 -1.71
CA TRP A 115 11.11 -6.50 -1.62
C TRP A 115 11.15 -5.93 -3.01
N VAL A 116 10.15 -5.12 -3.35
CA VAL A 116 9.91 -4.73 -4.74
C VAL A 116 9.67 -3.24 -4.87
N GLU A 117 9.96 -2.72 -6.06
CA GLU A 117 9.66 -1.35 -6.44
C GLU A 117 8.16 -1.13 -6.69
N ARG A 118 7.72 0.13 -6.67
CA ARG A 118 6.33 0.52 -6.93
C ARG A 118 5.76 -0.10 -8.21
N GLN A 119 6.57 -0.15 -9.26
CA GLN A 119 6.20 -0.65 -10.58
C GLN A 119 5.77 -2.12 -10.51
N ALA A 120 6.55 -2.96 -9.82
CA ALA A 120 6.26 -4.38 -9.66
C ALA A 120 4.96 -4.62 -8.88
N LEU A 121 4.65 -3.82 -7.85
CA LEU A 121 3.37 -3.90 -7.14
C LEU A 121 2.19 -3.49 -8.02
N ASN A 122 2.36 -2.44 -8.82
CA ASN A 122 1.34 -2.00 -9.76
C ASN A 122 1.08 -3.07 -10.84
N GLU A 123 2.13 -3.64 -11.43
CA GLU A 123 2.02 -4.72 -12.43
C GLU A 123 1.36 -5.97 -11.85
N ALA A 124 1.77 -6.39 -10.66
CA ALA A 124 1.16 -7.53 -9.97
C ALA A 124 -0.32 -7.29 -9.63
N ARG A 125 -0.71 -6.02 -9.48
CA ARG A 125 -2.09 -5.61 -9.23
C ARG A 125 -2.91 -5.44 -10.52
N GLU A 126 -2.31 -5.07 -11.65
CA GLU A 126 -3.00 -4.88 -12.94
C GLU A 126 -3.55 -6.18 -13.58
N GLY A 127 -3.29 -7.34 -12.98
CA GLY A 127 -4.09 -8.56 -13.17
C GLY A 127 -5.56 -8.42 -12.73
N GLU A 128 -5.91 -7.36 -11.99
CA GLU A 128 -7.25 -7.00 -11.51
C GLU A 128 -7.62 -5.60 -12.05
N LYS A 129 -8.42 -5.55 -13.13
CA LYS A 129 -8.55 -4.40 -14.03
C LYS A 129 -9.17 -3.10 -13.47
N ASN A 130 -8.70 -2.01 -14.09
CA ASN A 130 -9.38 -0.76 -14.51
C ASN A 130 -9.90 0.22 -13.44
N GLY A 131 -9.29 1.41 -13.41
CA GLY A 131 -9.94 2.63 -12.92
C GLY A 131 -9.00 3.81 -12.75
N HIS A 132 -9.28 4.92 -13.43
CA HIS A 132 -8.63 6.23 -13.25
C HIS A 132 -9.12 6.91 -11.96
N TYR A 133 -8.75 6.37 -10.82
CA TYR A 133 -8.89 7.04 -9.53
C TYR A 133 -7.51 7.12 -8.86
N HIS A 134 -7.23 8.23 -8.20
CA HIS A 134 -6.02 8.42 -7.39
C HIS A 134 -6.10 7.47 -6.18
N MET A 135 -5.72 6.20 -6.38
CA MET A 135 -5.73 5.19 -5.33
C MET A 135 -4.54 5.41 -4.38
N PRO A 136 -4.70 5.12 -3.07
CA PRO A 136 -3.57 5.02 -2.17
C PRO A 136 -2.54 4.05 -2.75
N GLU A 137 -1.26 4.39 -2.62
CA GLU A 137 -0.16 3.54 -3.08
C GLU A 137 -0.27 2.16 -2.41
N THR A 138 -0.39 1.10 -3.21
CA THR A 138 -0.30 -0.27 -2.70
C THR A 138 1.11 -0.48 -2.18
N ARG A 139 1.25 -0.81 -0.89
CA ARG A 139 2.56 -0.99 -0.22
C ARG A 139 2.89 -2.46 0.09
N GLY A 140 1.93 -3.36 -0.10
CA GLY A 140 2.09 -4.81 0.05
C GLY A 140 1.04 -5.56 -0.76
N LEU A 141 1.36 -6.81 -1.13
CA LEU A 141 0.46 -7.68 -1.88
C LEU A 141 0.76 -9.17 -1.63
N CYS A 142 -0.23 -9.92 -1.15
CA CYS A 142 -0.19 -11.37 -1.08
C CYS A 142 -0.72 -12.01 -2.37
N LEU A 143 0.14 -12.70 -3.11
CA LEU A 143 -0.17 -13.41 -4.35
C LEU A 143 -0.62 -14.85 -4.08
N SER A 144 -1.56 -15.35 -4.86
CA SER A 144 -2.04 -16.74 -4.78
C SER A 144 -2.56 -17.23 -6.12
N GLU A 145 -2.40 -18.52 -6.40
CA GLU A 145 -2.98 -19.17 -7.58
C GLU A 145 -4.37 -19.76 -7.25
N GLU A 146 -5.39 -19.41 -8.05
CA GLU A 146 -6.72 -20.04 -8.01
C GLU A 146 -6.95 -20.83 -9.31
N GLN A 147 -7.20 -22.15 -9.20
CA GLN A 147 -7.59 -22.97 -10.35
C GLN A 147 -9.12 -23.03 -10.49
N THR A 148 -9.65 -22.40 -11.55
CA THR A 148 -11.05 -22.55 -11.96
C THR A 148 -11.13 -23.45 -13.19
N ILE A 149 -11.89 -24.54 -13.13
CA ILE A 149 -12.11 -25.44 -14.27
C ILE A 149 -13.53 -25.25 -14.79
N SER A 150 -13.72 -25.11 -16.10
CA SER A 150 -15.06 -25.15 -16.69
C SER A 150 -15.55 -26.59 -16.85
N THR A 151 -16.73 -26.90 -16.32
CA THR A 151 -17.39 -28.20 -16.53
C THR A 151 -18.54 -28.06 -17.52
N VAL A 152 -18.72 -29.06 -18.37
CA VAL A 152 -19.84 -29.11 -19.31
C VAL A 152 -20.92 -30.01 -18.73
N ARG A 153 -22.15 -29.47 -18.57
CA ARG A 153 -23.32 -30.25 -18.17
C ARG A 153 -24.29 -30.40 -19.34
N GLN A 154 -24.77 -31.63 -19.50
CA GLN A 154 -25.81 -31.96 -20.47
C GLN A 154 -27.18 -31.81 -19.79
N THR A 155 -28.00 -30.89 -20.27
CA THR A 155 -29.40 -30.78 -19.81
C THR A 155 -30.31 -31.57 -20.77
N ARG A 156 -31.08 -32.51 -20.21
CA ARG A 156 -32.11 -33.23 -20.96
C ARG A 156 -33.46 -32.59 -20.68
N ASN A 157 -33.98 -31.84 -21.64
CA ASN A 157 -35.34 -31.32 -21.56
C ASN A 157 -36.32 -32.49 -21.75
N GLY A 158 -37.13 -32.74 -20.72
CA GLY A 158 -38.17 -33.78 -20.72
C GLY A 158 -39.35 -33.41 -21.61
N ALA A 159 -39.17 -33.44 -22.92
CA ALA A 159 -40.27 -33.42 -23.91
C ALA A 159 -39.74 -33.81 -25.30
N GLY A 160 -39.72 -35.12 -25.60
CA GLY A 160 -39.92 -35.71 -26.93
C GLY A 160 -39.10 -35.26 -28.16
N LYS A 161 -38.15 -34.31 -28.07
CA LYS A 161 -37.33 -33.84 -29.19
C LYS A 161 -35.85 -33.88 -28.80
N ARG A 162 -35.03 -34.51 -29.65
CA ARG A 162 -33.58 -34.73 -29.49
C ARG A 162 -32.75 -33.44 -29.64
N ASN A 163 -33.06 -32.38 -28.90
CA ASN A 163 -32.15 -31.24 -28.75
C ASN A 163 -31.33 -31.43 -27.49
N VAL A 164 -30.06 -31.82 -27.67
CA VAL A 164 -29.06 -31.89 -26.62
C VAL A 164 -28.46 -30.50 -26.48
N ASN A 165 -28.80 -29.78 -25.41
CA ASN A 165 -28.13 -28.53 -25.08
C ASN A 165 -26.95 -28.84 -24.15
N MET A 166 -25.75 -28.43 -24.56
CA MET A 166 -24.56 -28.44 -23.71
C MET A 166 -24.43 -27.06 -23.07
N VAL A 167 -24.40 -27.01 -21.74
CA VAL A 167 -24.17 -25.79 -20.98
C VAL A 167 -22.78 -25.89 -20.34
N THR A 168 -21.89 -24.97 -20.70
CA THR A 168 -20.60 -24.83 -20.01
C THR A 168 -20.81 -23.96 -18.79
N GLU A 169 -20.61 -24.52 -17.60
CA GLU A 169 -20.64 -23.78 -16.35
C GLU A 169 -19.25 -23.79 -15.69
N PRO A 170 -18.72 -22.64 -15.24
CA PRO A 170 -17.48 -22.61 -14.48
C PRO A 170 -17.69 -23.37 -13.17
N PHE A 171 -16.90 -24.42 -12.96
CA PHE A 171 -16.87 -25.22 -11.74
C PHE A 171 -15.61 -24.88 -10.97
N LYS A 172 -15.77 -24.13 -9.87
CA LYS A 172 -14.65 -23.84 -8.98
C LYS A 172 -14.27 -25.12 -8.24
N LEU A 173 -13.08 -25.64 -8.49
CA LEU A 173 -12.54 -26.78 -7.75
C LEU A 173 -12.42 -26.43 -6.26
N SER A 174 -12.56 -27.43 -5.39
CA SER A 174 -12.36 -27.25 -3.95
C SER A 174 -10.97 -26.71 -3.64
N ARG A 175 -10.95 -25.57 -2.96
CA ARG A 175 -9.83 -24.66 -2.69
C ARG A 175 -8.61 -25.33 -2.06
N ARG A 176 -7.58 -25.57 -2.86
CA ARG A 176 -6.20 -25.59 -2.38
C ARG A 176 -5.50 -24.40 -3.02
N CYS A 177 -5.70 -23.22 -2.43
CA CYS A 177 -4.97 -22.03 -2.87
C CYS A 177 -3.56 -22.11 -2.30
N GLU A 178 -2.56 -22.10 -3.17
CA GLU A 178 -1.17 -21.92 -2.76
C GLU A 178 -0.86 -20.41 -2.77
N VAL A 179 -0.25 -19.93 -1.70
CA VAL A 179 0.25 -18.55 -1.64
C VAL A 179 1.60 -18.55 -2.33
N THR A 180 1.74 -17.82 -3.43
CA THR A 180 2.94 -17.90 -4.27
C THR A 180 4.05 -16.97 -3.78
N ALA A 181 3.70 -15.78 -3.29
CA ALA A 181 4.63 -14.83 -2.70
C ALA A 181 3.87 -13.74 -1.91
N ILE A 182 4.56 -13.09 -0.99
CA ILE A 182 4.16 -11.80 -0.43
C ILE A 182 5.15 -10.75 -0.93
N LEU A 183 4.63 -9.73 -1.60
CA LEU A 183 5.38 -8.59 -2.08
C LEU A 183 5.25 -7.44 -1.08
N ILE A 184 6.35 -6.78 -0.75
CA ILE A 184 6.40 -5.61 0.11
C ILE A 184 7.17 -4.49 -0.59
N LEU A 185 6.65 -3.27 -0.55
CA LEU A 185 7.33 -2.10 -1.08
C LEU A 185 8.57 -1.80 -0.23
N TYR A 186 9.75 -1.79 -0.84
CA TYR A 186 11.01 -1.52 -0.13
C TYR A 186 11.13 -0.06 0.34
N GLY A 187 12.09 0.21 1.24
CA GLY A 187 12.39 1.58 1.68
C GLY A 187 11.33 2.18 2.60
N LEU A 188 10.58 1.34 3.30
CA LEU A 188 9.61 1.73 4.32
C LEU A 188 10.21 1.54 5.73
N PRO A 189 9.93 2.44 6.69
CA PRO A 189 10.32 2.30 8.09
C PRO A 189 9.90 0.95 8.68
N ARG A 190 10.75 0.37 9.52
CA ARG A 190 10.57 -0.97 10.14
C ARG A 190 9.17 -1.20 10.71
N LEU A 191 8.61 -0.22 11.42
CA LEU A 191 7.28 -0.35 12.00
C LEU A 191 6.17 -0.42 10.93
N LEU A 192 6.28 0.41 9.88
CA LEU A 192 5.35 0.39 8.75
C LEU A 192 5.47 -0.94 7.99
N THR A 193 6.70 -1.36 7.68
CA THR A 193 7.00 -2.67 7.09
C THR A 193 6.38 -3.81 7.91
N GLY A 194 6.51 -3.77 9.23
CA GLY A 194 5.93 -4.79 10.11
C GLY A 194 4.41 -4.85 10.05
N SER A 195 3.76 -3.69 10.05
CA SER A 195 2.30 -3.62 9.92
C SER A 195 1.79 -4.18 8.58
N ILE A 196 2.48 -3.88 7.48
CA ILE A 196 2.14 -4.37 6.14
C ILE A 196 2.42 -5.88 6.06
N LEU A 197 3.57 -6.34 6.54
CA LEU A 197 3.91 -7.75 6.51
C LEU A 197 2.92 -8.59 7.32
N ALA A 198 2.54 -8.15 8.52
CA ALA A 198 1.49 -8.81 9.30
C ALA A 198 0.15 -8.83 8.54
N HIS A 199 -0.22 -7.71 7.91
CA HIS A 199 -1.43 -7.65 7.08
C HIS A 199 -1.42 -8.69 5.95
N GLU A 200 -0.33 -8.78 5.19
CA GLU A 200 -0.22 -9.74 4.09
C GLU A 200 -0.09 -11.19 4.58
N MET A 201 0.53 -11.43 5.74
CA MET A 201 0.57 -12.75 6.36
C MET A 201 -0.81 -13.23 6.82
N MET A 202 -1.68 -12.32 7.29
CA MET A 202 -3.08 -12.64 7.59
C MET A 202 -3.82 -13.11 6.33
N HIS A 203 -3.61 -12.41 5.21
CA HIS A 203 -4.15 -12.83 3.92
C HIS A 203 -3.64 -14.20 3.49
N ALA A 204 -2.35 -14.47 3.63
CA ALA A 204 -1.76 -15.77 3.33
C ALA A 204 -2.39 -16.89 4.18
N TRP A 205 -2.54 -16.67 5.48
CA TRP A 205 -3.16 -17.64 6.38
C TRP A 205 -4.62 -17.94 6.00
N LEU A 206 -5.42 -16.90 5.74
CA LEU A 206 -6.84 -17.06 5.35
C LEU A 206 -7.00 -17.85 4.05
N ARG A 207 -6.15 -17.56 3.06
CA ARG A 207 -6.13 -18.30 1.79
C ARG A 207 -5.77 -19.77 1.98
N LEU A 208 -4.75 -20.07 2.79
CA LEU A 208 -4.31 -21.44 3.08
C LEU A 208 -5.35 -22.26 3.87
N LYS A 209 -6.15 -21.62 4.73
CA LYS A 209 -7.26 -22.29 5.44
C LYS A 209 -8.51 -22.48 4.59
N GLY A 210 -8.51 -22.04 3.32
CA GLY A 210 -9.63 -22.20 2.40
C GLY A 210 -10.78 -21.20 2.62
N THR A 211 -10.57 -20.16 3.42
CA THR A 211 -11.53 -19.07 3.60
C THR A 211 -11.46 -18.15 2.37
N SER A 212 -12.50 -18.12 1.54
CA SER A 212 -12.62 -17.06 0.54
C SER A 212 -13.06 -15.80 1.25
N ILE A 213 -12.19 -14.82 1.24
CA ILE A 213 -12.62 -13.45 1.32
C ILE A 213 -12.97 -13.07 -0.12
N PHE A 214 -14.17 -12.52 -0.34
CA PHE A 214 -14.61 -12.08 -1.66
C PHE A 214 -13.55 -11.17 -2.29
N HIS A 215 -13.31 -11.38 -3.59
CA HIS A 215 -12.38 -10.66 -4.46
C HIS A 215 -12.75 -9.19 -4.73
N ASP A 216 -13.60 -8.58 -3.90
CA ASP A 216 -14.03 -7.20 -4.12
C ASP A 216 -13.34 -6.31 -3.10
N THR A 217 -12.24 -5.70 -3.55
CA THR A 217 -11.64 -4.51 -2.94
C THR A 217 -11.24 -4.68 -1.47
N CYS A 218 -10.03 -5.16 -1.22
CA CYS A 218 -9.28 -4.71 -0.04
C CYS A 218 -8.90 -3.22 -0.21
N HIS A 219 -9.91 -2.36 -0.31
CA HIS A 219 -9.87 -0.96 0.11
C HIS A 219 -9.88 -0.90 1.64
N VAL A 220 -9.13 -1.77 2.32
CA VAL A 220 -8.76 -1.48 3.70
C VAL A 220 -7.70 -0.40 3.60
N LYS A 221 -8.17 0.85 3.46
CA LYS A 221 -7.39 2.06 3.65
C LYS A 221 -6.85 2.05 5.07
N TRP A 222 -5.76 1.34 5.32
CA TRP A 222 -4.85 1.77 6.36
C TRP A 222 -4.07 2.92 5.75
N ALA A 223 -4.65 4.11 5.90
CA ALA A 223 -3.85 5.33 5.95
C ALA A 223 -2.93 5.18 7.17
N LEU A 224 -1.73 4.66 6.92
CA LEU A 224 -0.56 4.96 7.72
C LEU A 224 0.26 5.98 6.94
#